data_AF-A0A963CZF2-F1
#
_entry.id   AF-A0A963CZF2-F1
#
_cell.length_a   1.000
_cell.length_b   1.000
_cell.length_c   1.000
_cell.angle_alpha   90.00
_cell.angle_beta   90.00
_cell.angle_gamma   90.00
#
_symmetry.space_group_name_H-M   'P 1'
#
loop_
_entity.id
_entity.type
_entity.pdbx_description
1 polymer ?
#
loop_
_entity_poly.entity_id
_entity_poly.type
_entity_poly.pdbx_seq_one_letter_code
_entity_poly.pdbx_strand_id
1 'polypeptide(L)'
;MRSRLVQLLLAALPLAVVPALVFLLAEGWVDLGGGEKDILLAFPFALWSVIFFLVAAVLILRRWPPQRWLVHALLVSTGLLVILAALAYIASWLGVS
;
A
#
# COMPACT_ATOMS: atom_id res chain seq x y z
N MET A 1 -26.31 8.08 -4.97
CA MET A 1 -25.05 8.77 -4.58
C MET A 1 -24.45 8.02 -3.38
N ARG A 2 -23.38 7.22 -3.55
CA ARG A 2 -22.70 6.60 -2.39
C ARG A 2 -22.04 7.71 -1.57
N SER A 3 -22.31 7.77 -0.26
CA SER A 3 -21.72 8.73 0.67
C SER A 3 -20.20 8.75 0.54
N ARG A 4 -19.58 9.93 0.49
CA ARG A 4 -18.12 10.09 0.37
C ARG A 4 -17.38 9.48 1.56
N LEU A 5 -18.01 9.51 2.74
CA LEU A 5 -17.50 8.85 3.94
C LEU A 5 -17.35 7.35 3.72
N VAL A 6 -18.35 6.70 3.10
CA VAL A 6 -18.25 5.27 2.78
C VAL A 6 -17.10 5.00 1.81
N GLN A 7 -16.87 5.87 0.83
CA GLN A 7 -15.75 5.69 -0.10
C GLN A 7 -14.39 5.88 0.57
N LEU A 8 -14.27 6.84 1.50
CA LEU A 8 -13.05 7.03 2.29
C LEU A 8 -12.79 5.86 3.23
N LEU A 9 -13.82 5.33 3.89
CA LEU A 9 -13.71 4.14 4.72
C LEU A 9 -13.27 2.92 3.89
N LEU A 10 -13.84 2.74 2.70
CA LEU A 10 -13.42 1.69 1.77
C LEU A 10 -11.97 1.88 1.31
N ALA A 11 -11.54 3.12 1.04
CA ALA A 11 -10.17 3.42 0.66
C ALA A 11 -9.18 3.19 1.80
N ALA A 12 -9.62 3.27 3.07
CA ALA A 12 -8.80 3.02 4.25
C ALA A 12 -8.64 1.53 4.58
N LEU A 13 -9.40 0.62 3.93
CA LEU A 13 -9.33 -0.82 4.21
C LEU A 13 -7.92 -1.40 4.13
N PRO A 14 -7.12 -1.14 3.08
CA PRO A 14 -5.76 -1.68 3.02
C PRO A 14 -4.89 -1.23 4.20
N LEU A 15 -5.03 0.05 4.60
CA LEU A 15 -4.30 0.62 5.73
C LEU A 15 -4.73 -0.02 7.05
N ALA A 16 -6.02 -0.29 7.23
CA ALA A 16 -6.56 -0.96 8.41
C ALA A 16 -6.13 -2.43 8.52
N VAL A 17 -5.77 -3.07 7.41
CA VAL A 17 -5.25 -4.45 7.40
C VAL A 17 -3.79 -4.52 7.86
N VAL A 18 -3.02 -3.43 7.77
CA VAL A 18 -1.58 -3.42 8.11
C VAL A 18 -1.28 -3.93 9.53
N PRO A 19 -1.95 -3.48 10.61
CA PRO A 19 -1.68 -3.98 11.96
C PRO A 19 -1.96 -5.47 12.11
N ALA A 20 -3.03 -5.96 11.47
CA ALA A 20 -3.36 -7.38 11.47
C ALA A 20 -2.31 -8.19 10.72
N LEU A 21 -1.84 -7.70 9.57
CA LEU A 21 -0.75 -8.33 8.82
C LEU A 21 0.55 -8.38 9.64
N VAL A 22 0.92 -7.28 10.30
CA VAL A 22 2.11 -7.22 11.17
C VAL A 22 1.99 -8.22 12.30
N PHE A 23 0.83 -8.30 12.97
CA PHE A 23 0.59 -9.28 14.04
C PHE A 23 0.74 -10.72 13.53
N LEU A 24 0.11 -11.05 12.40
CA LEU A 24 0.17 -12.39 11.82
C LEU A 24 1.59 -12.81 11.43
N LEU A 25 2.39 -11.88 10.91
CA LEU A 25 3.79 -12.12 10.55
C LEU A 25 4.68 -12.22 11.81
N ALA A 26 4.45 -11.37 12.81
CA ALA A 26 5.23 -11.36 14.05
C ALA A 26 5.01 -12.62 14.90
N GLU A 27 3.79 -13.15 14.93
CA GLU A 27 3.44 -14.39 15.63
C GLU A 27 3.82 -15.66 14.82
N GLY A 28 4.37 -15.50 13.61
CA GLY A 28 4.72 -16.63 12.74
C GLY A 28 3.53 -17.44 12.24
N TRP A 29 2.32 -16.87 12.28
CA TRP A 29 1.12 -17.52 11.74
C TRP A 29 1.12 -17.52 10.20
N VAL A 30 1.87 -16.59 9.61
CA VAL A 30 2.14 -16.53 8.18
C VAL A 30 3.65 -16.60 7.99
N ASP A 31 4.12 -17.69 7.39
CA ASP A 31 5.51 -17.90 7.03
C ASP A 31 5.66 -17.73 5.51
N LEU A 32 6.48 -16.75 5.11
CA LEU A 32 6.82 -16.45 3.72
C LEU A 32 8.23 -16.94 3.36
N GLY A 33 8.86 -17.71 4.25
CA GLY A 33 10.17 -18.33 4.08
C GLY A 33 11.35 -17.49 4.56
N GLY A 34 11.11 -16.30 5.13
CA GLY A 34 12.14 -15.41 5.67
C GLY A 34 12.24 -15.43 7.20
N GLY A 35 11.38 -16.18 7.89
CA GLY A 35 11.36 -16.28 9.35
C GLY A 35 11.04 -14.93 10.00
N GLU A 36 11.86 -14.51 10.99
CA GLU A 36 11.67 -13.21 11.67
C GLU A 36 11.72 -11.99 10.74
N LYS A 37 12.33 -12.13 9.56
CA LYS A 37 12.44 -11.04 8.58
C LYS A 37 11.17 -10.85 7.76
N ASP A 38 10.19 -11.73 7.86
CA ASP A 38 8.93 -11.61 7.13
C ASP A 38 8.16 -10.35 7.54
N ILE A 39 8.39 -9.84 8.77
CA ILE A 39 7.84 -8.56 9.21
C ILE A 39 8.29 -7.38 8.32
N LEU A 40 9.46 -7.49 7.66
CA LEU A 40 9.95 -6.46 6.74
C LEU A 40 9.08 -6.38 5.48
N LEU A 41 8.39 -7.46 5.10
CA LEU A 41 7.45 -7.47 3.97
C LEU A 41 6.16 -6.69 4.28
N ALA A 42 5.85 -6.46 5.56
CA ALA A 42 4.75 -5.57 5.94
C ALA A 42 5.05 -4.10 5.55
N PHE A 43 6.32 -3.70 5.45
CA PHE A 43 6.69 -2.32 5.17
C PHE A 43 6.33 -1.87 3.75
N PRO A 44 6.68 -2.60 2.67
CA PRO A 44 6.21 -2.28 1.32
C PRO A 44 4.68 -2.20 1.23
N PHE A 45 3.96 -3.12 1.88
CA PHE A 45 2.50 -3.12 1.87
C PHE A 45 1.91 -1.94 2.65
N ALA A 46 2.50 -1.58 3.79
CA ALA A 46 2.10 -0.42 4.56
C ALA A 46 2.32 0.89 3.77
N LEU A 47 3.49 1.04 3.15
CA LEU A 47 3.80 2.18 2.29
C LEU A 47 2.82 2.28 1.13
N TRP A 48 2.57 1.17 0.43
CA TRP A 48 1.58 1.10 -0.64
C TRP A 48 0.19 1.53 -0.16
N SER A 49 -0.25 1.02 0.99
CA SER A 49 -1.57 1.30 1.56
C SER A 49 -1.75 2.79 1.92
N VAL A 50 -0.71 3.44 2.44
CA VAL A 50 -0.70 4.88 2.71
C VAL A 50 -0.82 5.68 1.41
N ILE A 51 0.01 5.38 0.41
CA ILE A 51 -0.03 6.08 -0.89
C ILE A 51 -1.40 5.90 -1.55
N PHE A 52 -1.93 4.67 -1.56
CA PHE A 52 -3.25 4.37 -2.09
C PHE A 52 -4.33 5.21 -1.41
N PHE A 53 -4.36 5.24 -0.07
CA PHE A 53 -5.34 6.00 0.68
C PHE A 53 -5.26 7.51 0.39
N LEU A 54 -4.05 8.08 0.36
CA LEU A 54 -3.85 9.51 0.07
C LEU A 54 -4.33 9.88 -1.35
N VAL A 55 -3.97 9.09 -2.36
CA VAL A 55 -4.40 9.32 -3.74
C VAL A 55 -5.91 9.17 -3.87
N ALA A 56 -6.47 8.09 -3.30
CA ALA A 56 -7.92 7.86 -3.29
C ALA A 56 -8.67 9.01 -2.61
N ALA A 57 -8.20 9.46 -1.44
CA ALA A 57 -8.81 10.57 -0.71
C ALA A 57 -8.85 11.85 -1.54
N VAL A 58 -7.74 12.22 -2.19
CA VAL A 58 -7.70 13.39 -3.09
C VAL A 58 -8.71 13.26 -4.23
N LEU A 59 -8.78 12.10 -4.90
CA LEU A 59 -9.68 11.87 -6.03
C LEU A 59 -11.17 11.83 -5.62
N ILE A 60 -11.48 11.22 -4.46
CA ILE A 60 -12.82 11.20 -3.88
C ILE A 60 -13.27 12.61 -3.51
N LEU A 61 -12.40 13.42 -2.89
CA LEU A 61 -12.68 14.83 -2.55
C LEU A 61 -12.89 15.69 -3.81
N ARG A 62 -12.18 15.37 -4.90
CA ARG A 62 -12.40 15.96 -6.25
C ARG A 62 -13.64 15.45 -6.97
N ARG A 63 -14.49 14.64 -6.31
CA ARG A 63 -15.76 14.11 -6.84
C ARG A 63 -15.60 13.20 -8.07
N TRP A 64 -14.46 12.51 -8.20
CA TRP A 64 -14.29 11.54 -9.27
C TRP A 64 -15.26 10.35 -9.08
N PRO A 65 -15.73 9.73 -10.18
CA PRO A 65 -16.61 8.58 -10.08
C PRO A 65 -15.86 7.38 -9.47
N PRO A 66 -16.59 6.46 -8.79
CA PRO A 66 -15.98 5.42 -7.96
C PRO A 66 -15.00 4.52 -8.69
N GLN A 67 -15.33 4.15 -9.93
CA GLN A 67 -14.47 3.32 -10.77
C GLN A 67 -13.17 4.04 -11.14
N ARG A 68 -13.22 5.33 -11.46
CA ARG A 68 -12.04 6.08 -11.91
C ARG A 68 -11.06 6.31 -10.78
N TRP A 69 -11.54 6.74 -9.60
CA TRP A 69 -10.61 6.98 -8.49
C TRP A 69 -9.95 5.68 -8.03
N LEU A 70 -10.67 4.55 -8.02
CA LEU A 70 -10.13 3.26 -7.61
C LEU A 70 -8.99 2.83 -8.54
N VAL A 71 -9.23 2.85 -9.85
CA VAL A 71 -8.23 2.46 -10.84
C VAL A 71 -7.01 3.38 -10.80
N HIS A 72 -7.22 4.71 -10.71
CA HIS A 72 -6.10 5.66 -10.66
C HIS A 72 -5.30 5.52 -9.37
N ALA A 73 -5.96 5.35 -8.21
CA ALA A 73 -5.28 5.13 -6.95
C ALA A 73 -4.46 3.84 -6.98
N LEU A 74 -4.99 2.76 -7.54
CA LEU A 74 -4.25 1.49 -7.74
C LEU A 74 -3.04 1.69 -8.67
N LEU A 75 -3.22 2.32 -9.82
CA LEU A 75 -2.13 2.53 -10.78
C LEU A 75 -1.02 3.39 -10.21
N VAL A 76 -1.36 4.49 -9.52
CA VAL A 76 -0.37 5.40 -8.94
C VAL A 76 0.37 4.75 -7.77
N SER A 77 -0.35 4.11 -6.84
CA SER A 77 0.28 3.46 -5.68
C SER A 77 1.18 2.29 -6.08
N THR A 78 0.70 1.40 -6.95
CA THR A 78 1.49 0.27 -7.44
C THR A 78 2.64 0.74 -8.33
N GLY A 79 2.38 1.69 -9.24
CA GLY A 79 3.42 2.25 -10.12
C GLY A 79 4.54 2.91 -9.33
N LEU A 80 4.22 3.70 -8.31
CA LEU A 80 5.22 4.33 -7.46
C LEU A 80 6.03 3.30 -6.67
N LEU A 81 5.38 2.26 -6.13
CA LEU A 81 6.07 1.19 -5.42
C LEU A 81 7.06 0.44 -6.34
N VAL A 82 6.66 0.13 -7.57
CA VAL A 82 7.53 -0.54 -8.56
C VAL A 82 8.71 0.34 -8.93
N ILE A 83 8.49 1.65 -9.14
CA ILE A 83 9.58 2.60 -9.41
C ILE A 83 10.55 2.66 -8.23
N LEU A 84 10.05 2.76 -7.00
CA LEU A 84 10.90 2.77 -5.80
C LEU A 84 11.68 1.47 -5.65
N ALA A 85 11.06 0.31 -5.91
CA ALA A 85 11.73 -0.98 -5.88
C ALA A 85 12.81 -1.09 -6.96
N ALA A 86 12.54 -0.63 -8.18
CA ALA A 86 13.52 -0.60 -9.26
C ALA A 86 14.71 0.32 -8.95
N LEU A 87 14.44 1.50 -8.37
CA LEU A 87 15.49 2.43 -7.93
C LEU A 87 16.33 1.85 -6.79
N ALA A 88 15.69 1.22 -5.79
CA ALA A 88 16.39 0.55 -4.70
C ALA A 88 17.27 -0.59 -5.21
N TYR A 89 16.75 -1.38 -6.17
CA TYR A 89 17.53 -2.42 -6.84
C TYR A 89 18.74 -1.82 -7.56
N ILE A 90 18.57 -0.79 -8.40
CA ILE A 90 19.70 -0.14 -9.09
C ILE A 90 20.71 0.44 -8.09
N ALA A 91 20.25 1.07 -7.01
CA ALA A 91 21.11 1.63 -5.97
C ALA A 91 21.97 0.55 -5.28
N SER A 92 21.43 -0.65 -5.04
CA SER A 92 22.20 -1.74 -4.45
C SER A 92 23.34 -2.22 -5.36
N TRP A 93 23.20 -2.11 -6.68
CA TRP A 93 24.29 -2.41 -7.63
C TRP A 93 25.37 -1.33 -7.66
N LEU A 94 25.00 -0.07 -7.43
CA LEU A 94 25.91 1.07 -7.43
C LEU A 94 26.73 1.19 -6.13
N GLY A 95 26.52 0.29 -5.16
CA GLY A 95 27.23 0.32 -3.87
C GLY A 95 26.85 1.53 -3.00
N VAL A 96 25.74 2.20 -3.31
CA VAL A 96 25.17 3.26 -2.47
C VAL A 96 24.28 2.56 -1.44
N SER A 97 24.89 1.92 -0.45
CA SER A 97 24.22 1.28 0.69
C SER A 97 24.84 1.74 2.00
#